data_AF-A0A851HQ29-F1
#
_entry.id   AF-A0A851HQ29-F1
#
_cell.length_a   1.000
_cell.length_b   1.000
_cell.length_c   1.000
_cell.angle_alpha   90.00
_cell.angle_beta   90.00
_cell.angle_gamma   90.00
#
_symmetry.space_group_name_H-M   'P 1'
#
loop_
_entity.id
_entity.type
_entity.pdbx_description
1 polymer ?
#
loop_
_entity_poly.entity_id
_entity_poly.type
_entity_poly.pdbx_seq_one_letter_code
_entity_poly.pdbx_strand_id
1 'polypeptide(L)'
;MTSTDAQTAAHLAEQDKDAGEILTLEVGAMAHGGHCVARHDGRVIFVRHAIPGEIVNAAVTAGGEDARFWRADTVSVVRPSEFRRSHQWKLADSIRAHASGRHPVGGAEFGHITLEHQRRLKAQVFRDTMTRIGQLNVEAQVVGVAEDEPTGLHWRTRNAFSVTSSGRLAMNVHRSATVVPVRNIPLGVRQLDALQLWDIDFSGAGRVEVATPGHGEEVLVVIFPLDAVAANKKLLEQHIGQWRKRLIHLPSKVSVVVGLRSQQFGPLEMIRLRGRTWLNEVVETEKYGSHTFRISGDGFWQVHRDAPETLVNAVMDALDVQPGQVIADLYGGAGLFSKFIADGVGEDGVVLSVEASPGASRDARKNLHDTKQAFVINGLTDRILGSWVQRPHAPIAKGGLADQRVDSVVLDPPRAGAGRATITRIHQLAAEKIVYVSCDPASFARDTKWLVEHGWEIEESTIYDLFPDTFHMEMVTTFRPSAALRQSRNDA
;
A
#
# COMPACT_ATOMS: atom_id res chain seq x y z
N MET A 1 35.31 -8.10 -7.87
CA MET A 1 34.51 -9.28 -7.51
C MET A 1 35.03 -9.76 -6.17
N THR A 2 34.51 -9.20 -5.08
CA THR A 2 34.97 -9.50 -3.72
C THR A 2 33.95 -10.42 -3.06
N SER A 3 34.48 -11.44 -2.37
CA SER A 3 33.84 -12.72 -2.03
C SER A 3 32.68 -12.68 -1.04
N THR A 4 32.23 -11.50 -0.61
CA THR A 4 31.23 -11.36 0.46
C THR A 4 29.78 -11.42 -0.05
N ASP A 5 29.50 -10.89 -1.26
CA ASP A 5 28.13 -10.89 -1.83
C ASP A 5 27.70 -12.27 -2.33
N ALA A 6 28.67 -13.07 -2.80
CA ALA A 6 28.44 -14.47 -3.16
C ALA A 6 28.21 -15.33 -1.90
N GLN A 7 28.85 -14.98 -0.78
CA GLN A 7 28.73 -15.73 0.48
C GLN A 7 27.37 -15.51 1.16
N THR A 8 26.72 -14.36 1.05
CA THR A 8 25.39 -14.16 1.67
C THR A 8 24.25 -14.81 0.87
N ALA A 9 24.36 -14.83 -0.46
CA ALA A 9 23.43 -15.60 -1.31
C ALA A 9 23.65 -17.12 -1.17
N ALA A 10 24.91 -17.56 -1.03
CA ALA A 10 25.25 -18.94 -0.73
C ALA A 10 24.79 -19.36 0.66
N HIS A 11 24.85 -18.49 1.68
CA HIS A 11 24.46 -18.85 3.05
C HIS A 11 22.95 -19.09 3.23
N LEU A 12 22.11 -18.51 2.36
CA LEU A 12 20.66 -18.82 2.32
C LEU A 12 20.35 -20.06 1.46
N ALA A 13 21.20 -20.39 0.49
CA ALA A 13 21.05 -21.60 -0.33
C ALA A 13 21.68 -22.86 0.33
N GLU A 14 22.71 -22.70 1.17
CA GLU A 14 23.38 -23.81 1.87
C GLU A 14 22.53 -24.44 2.98
N GLN A 15 21.41 -23.83 3.37
CA GLN A 15 20.51 -24.35 4.41
C GLN A 15 19.28 -25.08 3.87
N ASP A 16 19.02 -25.05 2.56
CA ASP A 16 17.81 -25.63 1.97
C ASP A 16 18.16 -26.71 0.96
N LYS A 17 18.21 -27.96 1.42
CA LYS A 17 18.62 -29.12 0.60
C LYS A 17 17.73 -29.33 -0.62
N ASP A 18 16.50 -28.83 -0.59
CA ASP A 18 15.51 -29.02 -1.63
C ASP A 18 15.45 -27.82 -2.61
N ALA A 19 16.20 -26.75 -2.34
CA ALA A 19 16.24 -25.59 -3.22
C ALA A 19 16.73 -25.96 -4.63
N GLY A 20 15.94 -25.60 -5.64
CA GLY A 20 16.21 -25.94 -7.03
C GLY A 20 15.63 -27.29 -7.49
N GLU A 21 15.08 -28.11 -6.60
CA GLU A 21 14.29 -29.29 -6.98
C GLU A 21 13.09 -28.87 -7.83
N ILE A 22 12.81 -29.61 -8.91
CA ILE A 22 11.67 -29.36 -9.80
C ILE A 22 10.60 -30.43 -9.56
N LEU A 23 9.42 -29.99 -9.13
CA LEU A 23 8.27 -30.83 -8.89
C LEU A 23 7.18 -30.57 -9.94
N THR A 24 6.55 -31.61 -10.46
CA THR A 24 5.32 -31.48 -11.26
C THR A 24 4.11 -31.47 -10.35
N LEU A 25 3.38 -30.36 -10.32
CA LEU A 25 2.30 -30.10 -9.37
C LEU A 25 1.01 -29.72 -10.10
N GLU A 26 -0.11 -30.30 -9.69
CA GLU A 26 -1.44 -29.73 -9.94
C GLU A 26 -1.72 -28.67 -8.87
N VAL A 27 -1.96 -27.43 -9.30
CA VAL A 27 -2.14 -26.30 -8.39
C VAL A 27 -3.62 -26.04 -8.10
N GLY A 28 -3.94 -25.87 -6.83
CA GLY A 28 -5.29 -25.59 -6.34
C GLY A 28 -5.57 -24.09 -6.18
N ALA A 29 -6.41 -23.77 -5.20
CA ALA A 29 -6.90 -22.42 -4.93
C ALA A 29 -5.78 -21.38 -4.73
N MET A 30 -6.10 -20.14 -5.13
CA MET A 30 -5.27 -18.97 -4.85
C MET A 30 -5.37 -18.58 -3.37
N ALA A 31 -4.23 -18.31 -2.75
CA ALA A 31 -4.12 -17.78 -1.41
C ALA A 31 -3.62 -16.33 -1.43
N HIS A 32 -3.91 -15.59 -0.35
CA HIS A 32 -3.36 -14.25 -0.13
C HIS A 32 -1.82 -14.26 -0.24
N GLY A 33 -1.25 -13.25 -0.90
CA GLY A 33 0.17 -13.19 -1.23
C GLY A 33 0.52 -13.62 -2.66
N GLY A 34 -0.47 -14.00 -3.47
CA GLY A 34 -0.26 -14.29 -4.89
C GLY A 34 0.32 -15.68 -5.17
N HIS A 35 -0.10 -16.67 -4.37
CA HIS A 35 0.36 -18.05 -4.45
C HIS A 35 -0.81 -19.01 -4.64
N CYS A 36 -0.70 -19.98 -5.55
CA CYS A 36 -1.59 -21.13 -5.53
C CYS A 36 -1.12 -22.15 -4.48
N VAL A 37 -2.06 -22.88 -3.90
CA VAL A 37 -1.76 -23.95 -2.94
C VAL A 37 -1.75 -25.29 -3.66
N ALA A 38 -0.64 -26.01 -3.59
CA ALA A 38 -0.51 -27.40 -4.05
C ALA A 38 -0.19 -28.33 -2.87
N ARG A 39 -0.39 -29.64 -3.09
CA ARG A 39 0.02 -30.68 -2.14
C ARG A 39 0.86 -31.73 -2.85
N HIS A 40 1.98 -32.10 -2.23
CA HIS A 40 2.87 -33.15 -2.72
C HIS A 40 3.39 -33.93 -1.51
N ASP A 41 3.25 -35.25 -1.50
CA ASP A 41 3.65 -36.13 -0.39
C ASP A 41 3.20 -35.64 1.00
N GLY A 42 1.95 -35.18 1.08
CA GLY A 42 1.34 -34.66 2.31
C GLY A 42 1.78 -33.24 2.70
N ARG A 43 2.79 -32.67 2.03
CA ARG A 43 3.30 -31.31 2.28
C ARG A 43 2.47 -30.26 1.54
N VAL A 44 2.32 -29.09 2.15
CA VAL A 44 1.70 -27.92 1.51
C VAL A 44 2.78 -27.11 0.81
N ILE A 45 2.55 -26.78 -0.46
CA ILE A 45 3.47 -26.00 -1.28
C ILE A 45 2.75 -24.74 -1.77
N PHE A 46 3.32 -23.57 -1.51
CA PHE A 46 2.86 -22.30 -2.08
C PHE A 46 3.59 -22.03 -3.40
N VAL A 47 2.88 -22.14 -4.51
CA VAL A 47 3.42 -22.04 -5.86
C VAL A 47 3.10 -20.66 -6.44
N ARG A 48 4.14 -19.85 -6.70
CA ARG A 48 4.00 -18.57 -7.41
C ARG A 48 3.88 -18.79 -8.91
N HIS A 49 3.25 -17.81 -9.54
CA HIS A 49 3.11 -17.69 -10.99
C HIS A 49 2.38 -18.87 -11.66
N ALA A 50 1.56 -19.55 -10.87
CA ALA A 50 0.61 -20.56 -11.31
C ALA A 50 -0.81 -20.00 -11.21
N ILE A 51 -1.72 -20.54 -12.02
CA ILE A 51 -3.15 -20.24 -11.99
C ILE A 51 -3.89 -21.49 -11.51
N PRO A 52 -4.94 -21.38 -10.66
CA PRO A 52 -5.67 -22.55 -10.18
C PRO A 52 -6.12 -23.48 -11.33
N GLY A 53 -5.95 -24.79 -11.15
CA GLY A 53 -6.29 -25.83 -12.14
C GLY A 53 -5.17 -26.19 -13.12
N GLU A 54 -4.07 -25.44 -13.15
CA GLU A 54 -2.91 -25.76 -13.97
C GLU A 54 -2.15 -26.98 -13.46
N ILE A 55 -1.42 -27.62 -14.39
CA ILE A 55 -0.33 -28.54 -14.07
C ILE A 55 0.96 -27.84 -14.46
N VAL A 56 1.86 -27.65 -13.50
CA VAL A 56 3.10 -26.89 -13.65
C VAL A 56 4.30 -27.69 -13.20
N ASN A 57 5.46 -27.43 -13.79
CA ASN A 57 6.73 -27.77 -13.17
C ASN A 57 7.16 -26.56 -12.34
N ALA A 58 7.32 -26.76 -11.03
CA ALA A 58 7.63 -25.72 -10.06
C ALA A 58 8.99 -25.99 -9.43
N ALA A 59 9.89 -25.00 -9.47
CA ALA A 59 11.18 -25.08 -8.82
C ALA A 59 11.04 -24.62 -7.36
N VAL A 60 11.43 -25.47 -6.41
CA VAL A 60 11.41 -25.17 -4.98
C VAL A 60 12.39 -24.03 -4.68
N THR A 61 11.90 -23.00 -4.00
CA THR A 61 12.67 -21.78 -3.65
C THR A 61 12.91 -21.65 -2.14
N ALA A 62 12.12 -22.35 -1.33
CA ALA A 62 12.30 -22.47 0.10
C ALA A 62 11.62 -23.77 0.60
N GLY A 63 12.36 -24.66 1.23
CA GLY A 63 11.96 -26.01 1.63
C GLY A 63 12.73 -26.54 2.84
N GLY A 64 12.95 -27.85 2.89
CA GLY A 64 13.56 -28.58 4.00
C GLY A 64 12.59 -29.49 4.75
N GLU A 65 13.13 -30.51 5.43
CA GLU A 65 12.35 -31.51 6.18
C GLU A 65 11.54 -30.88 7.33
N ASP A 66 12.10 -29.89 8.02
CA ASP A 66 11.47 -29.20 9.15
C ASP A 66 10.56 -28.03 8.72
N ALA A 67 10.49 -27.73 7.41
CA ALA A 67 9.70 -26.61 6.93
C ALA A 67 8.19 -26.94 7.02
N ARG A 68 7.44 -26.11 7.76
CA ARG A 68 5.98 -26.23 7.89
C ARG A 68 5.26 -26.27 6.53
N PHE A 69 5.84 -25.64 5.53
CA PHE A 69 5.36 -25.61 4.16
C PHE A 69 6.51 -25.22 3.23
N TRP A 70 6.42 -25.62 1.97
CA TRP A 70 7.39 -25.28 0.95
C TRP A 70 6.90 -24.10 0.09
N ARG A 71 7.84 -23.47 -0.60
CA ARG A 71 7.57 -22.45 -1.62
C ARG A 71 8.23 -22.86 -2.91
N ALA A 72 7.58 -22.54 -4.01
CA ALA A 72 8.09 -22.80 -5.34
C ALA A 72 7.67 -21.69 -6.31
N ASP A 73 8.45 -21.50 -7.37
CA ASP A 73 8.10 -20.66 -8.50
C ASP A 73 7.80 -21.57 -9.71
N THR A 74 6.74 -21.28 -10.46
CA THR A 74 6.44 -21.98 -11.72
C THR A 74 7.53 -21.72 -12.75
N VAL A 75 8.18 -22.77 -13.27
CA VAL A 75 9.27 -22.66 -14.25
C VAL A 75 8.90 -23.17 -15.64
N SER A 76 7.89 -24.02 -15.74
CA SER A 76 7.18 -24.32 -17.00
C SER A 76 5.76 -24.78 -16.72
N VAL A 77 4.88 -24.67 -17.72
CA VAL A 77 3.47 -25.00 -17.60
C VAL A 77 3.17 -26.18 -18.51
N VAL A 78 2.73 -27.29 -17.94
CA VAL A 78 2.40 -28.53 -18.66
C VAL A 78 0.97 -28.46 -19.21
N ARG A 79 0.03 -28.01 -18.37
CA ARG A 79 -1.37 -27.76 -18.75
C ARG A 79 -1.72 -26.32 -18.38
N PRO A 80 -1.75 -25.38 -19.35
CA PRO A 80 -2.03 -23.98 -19.08
C PRO A 80 -3.51 -23.72 -18.85
N SER A 81 -3.81 -22.73 -18.02
CA SER A 81 -5.14 -22.13 -17.90
C SER A 81 -5.43 -21.27 -19.12
N GLU A 82 -6.70 -21.22 -19.55
CA GLU A 82 -7.16 -20.29 -20.59
C GLU A 82 -6.96 -18.81 -20.20
N PHE A 83 -6.85 -18.52 -18.90
CA PHE A 83 -6.64 -17.18 -18.36
C PHE A 83 -5.17 -16.78 -18.28
N ARG A 84 -4.24 -17.65 -18.71
CA ARG A 84 -2.81 -17.34 -18.75
C ARG A 84 -2.49 -16.40 -19.90
N ARG A 85 -1.74 -15.34 -19.60
CA ARG A 85 -1.14 -14.43 -20.60
C ARG A 85 0.38 -14.39 -20.48
N SER A 86 1.03 -13.80 -21.47
CA SER A 86 2.45 -13.46 -21.35
C SER A 86 2.65 -12.48 -20.20
N HIS A 87 3.66 -12.73 -19.37
CA HIS A 87 3.94 -11.88 -18.22
C HIS A 87 4.30 -10.46 -18.66
N GLN A 88 3.60 -9.45 -18.13
CA GLN A 88 3.77 -8.05 -18.55
C GLN A 88 5.17 -7.48 -18.26
N TRP A 89 5.84 -8.02 -17.24
CA TRP A 89 7.20 -7.64 -16.89
C TRP A 89 8.18 -8.80 -16.96
N LYS A 90 9.09 -8.79 -17.95
CA LYS A 90 10.07 -9.86 -18.19
C LYS A 90 10.96 -10.19 -16.98
N LEU A 91 11.27 -9.21 -16.13
CA LEU A 91 12.10 -9.43 -14.94
C LEU A 91 11.35 -10.18 -13.84
N ALA A 92 10.03 -10.01 -13.76
CA ALA A 92 9.17 -10.70 -12.79
C ALA A 92 8.64 -12.04 -13.30
N ASP A 93 8.74 -12.34 -14.60
CA ASP A 93 8.38 -13.63 -15.18
C ASP A 93 9.30 -14.77 -14.66
N SER A 94 8.77 -15.71 -13.88
CA SER A 94 9.55 -16.84 -13.32
C SER A 94 10.03 -17.82 -14.38
N ILE A 95 9.27 -18.05 -15.45
CA ILE A 95 9.65 -18.97 -16.53
C ILE A 95 10.88 -18.42 -17.24
N ARG A 96 10.86 -17.13 -17.59
CA ARG A 96 12.02 -16.45 -18.21
C ARG A 96 13.19 -16.31 -17.25
N ALA A 97 12.92 -16.04 -15.97
CA ALA A 97 13.94 -15.93 -14.96
C ALA A 97 14.71 -17.25 -14.83
N HIS A 98 13.99 -18.37 -14.66
CA HIS A 98 14.58 -19.68 -14.54
C HIS A 98 15.36 -20.09 -15.79
N ALA A 99 14.80 -19.86 -16.99
CA ALA A 99 15.50 -20.13 -18.25
C ALA A 99 16.82 -19.34 -18.42
N SER A 100 16.96 -18.22 -17.70
CA SER A 100 18.18 -17.40 -17.68
C SER A 100 19.06 -17.65 -16.44
N GLY A 101 18.79 -18.70 -15.65
CA GLY A 101 19.55 -19.02 -14.44
C GLY A 101 19.41 -17.99 -13.30
N ARG A 102 18.28 -17.26 -13.25
CA ARG A 102 18.02 -16.23 -12.23
C ARG A 102 16.66 -16.44 -11.55
N HIS A 103 16.43 -15.70 -10.47
CA HIS A 103 15.12 -15.61 -9.83
C HIS A 103 14.34 -14.36 -10.31
N PRO A 104 13.00 -14.39 -10.28
CA PRO A 104 12.18 -13.26 -10.66
C PRO A 104 12.21 -12.15 -9.59
N VAL A 105 12.13 -10.89 -10.04
CA VAL A 105 11.88 -9.75 -9.13
C VAL A 105 10.45 -9.81 -8.59
N GLY A 106 10.21 -9.21 -7.41
CA GLY A 106 8.86 -9.11 -6.84
C GLY A 106 8.04 -7.93 -7.40
N GLY A 107 6.76 -7.89 -7.04
CA GLY A 107 5.89 -6.73 -7.26
C GLY A 107 5.02 -6.75 -8.51
N ALA A 108 4.89 -7.91 -9.17
CA ALA A 108 3.96 -8.14 -10.29
C ALA A 108 3.52 -9.61 -10.32
N GLU A 109 3.16 -10.17 -9.16
CA GLU A 109 2.90 -11.61 -8.98
C GLU A 109 1.79 -12.15 -9.90
N PHE A 110 0.84 -11.32 -10.33
CA PHE A 110 -0.27 -11.69 -11.21
C PHE A 110 -0.05 -11.29 -12.68
N GLY A 111 1.13 -10.79 -13.06
CA GLY A 111 1.42 -10.32 -14.42
C GLY A 111 1.17 -11.33 -15.56
N HIS A 112 1.08 -12.62 -15.22
CA HIS A 112 0.82 -13.75 -16.12
C HIS A 112 -0.66 -14.17 -16.21
N ILE A 113 -1.57 -13.41 -15.58
CA ILE A 113 -3.02 -13.69 -15.50
C ILE A 113 -3.78 -12.57 -16.20
N THR A 114 -4.83 -12.87 -16.97
CA THR A 114 -5.74 -11.84 -17.52
C THR A 114 -6.41 -11.02 -16.41
N LEU A 115 -6.61 -9.71 -16.59
CA LEU A 115 -7.13 -8.81 -15.55
C LEU A 115 -8.49 -9.25 -15.01
N GLU A 116 -9.40 -9.66 -15.90
CA GLU A 116 -10.71 -10.17 -15.50
C GLU A 116 -10.58 -11.35 -14.54
N HIS A 117 -9.67 -12.29 -14.83
CA HIS A 117 -9.45 -13.43 -13.96
C HIS A 117 -8.71 -13.05 -12.66
N GLN A 118 -7.82 -12.05 -12.68
CA GLN A 118 -7.20 -11.52 -11.46
C GLN A 118 -8.28 -11.05 -10.47
N ARG A 119 -9.29 -10.32 -10.94
CA ARG A 119 -10.39 -9.82 -10.10
C ARG A 119 -11.22 -10.96 -9.53
N ARG A 120 -11.51 -12.00 -10.31
CA ARG A 120 -12.18 -13.22 -9.81
C ARG A 120 -11.36 -13.90 -8.71
N LEU A 121 -10.04 -13.99 -8.87
CA LEU A 121 -9.15 -14.56 -7.85
C LEU A 121 -9.08 -13.68 -6.59
N LYS A 122 -9.06 -12.35 -6.72
CA LYS A 122 -9.12 -11.42 -5.58
C LYS A 122 -10.43 -11.58 -4.81
N ALA A 123 -11.56 -11.73 -5.50
CA ALA A 123 -12.87 -11.99 -4.89
C ALA A 123 -12.88 -13.32 -4.13
N GLN A 124 -12.29 -14.37 -4.71
CA GLN A 124 -12.12 -15.65 -4.04
C GLN A 124 -11.27 -15.52 -2.77
N VAL A 125 -10.09 -14.89 -2.87
CA VAL A 125 -9.19 -14.69 -1.72
C VAL A 125 -9.86 -13.91 -0.59
N PHE A 126 -10.63 -12.87 -0.92
CA PHE A 126 -11.39 -12.11 0.06
C PHE A 126 -12.40 -13.01 0.79
N ARG A 127 -13.27 -13.70 0.05
CA ARG A 127 -14.29 -14.61 0.58
C ARG A 127 -13.69 -15.70 1.48
N ASP A 128 -12.62 -16.35 1.02
CA ASP A 128 -11.92 -17.40 1.76
C ASP A 128 -11.31 -16.84 3.06
N THR A 129 -10.79 -15.60 3.01
CA THR A 129 -10.22 -14.92 4.17
C THR A 129 -11.29 -14.51 5.18
N MET A 130 -12.40 -13.95 4.73
CA MET A 130 -13.56 -13.60 5.58
C MET A 130 -14.14 -14.85 6.24
N THR A 131 -14.26 -15.96 5.51
CA THR A 131 -14.75 -17.23 6.06
C THR A 131 -13.81 -17.77 7.12
N ARG A 132 -12.49 -17.83 6.83
CA ARG A 132 -11.52 -18.47 7.72
C ARG A 132 -11.15 -17.63 8.94
N ILE A 133 -10.93 -16.34 8.76
CA ILE A 133 -10.44 -15.43 9.81
C ILE A 133 -11.60 -14.67 10.44
N GLY A 134 -12.45 -14.09 9.60
CA GLY A 134 -13.63 -13.33 10.04
C GLY A 134 -14.72 -14.22 10.64
N GLN A 135 -14.77 -15.50 10.22
CA GLN A 135 -15.87 -16.42 10.52
C GLN A 135 -17.21 -15.92 9.97
N LEU A 136 -17.15 -15.26 8.81
CA LEU A 136 -18.27 -14.62 8.14
C LEU A 136 -18.30 -15.03 6.68
N ASN A 137 -19.48 -15.34 6.17
CA ASN A 137 -19.69 -15.59 4.75
C ASN A 137 -20.04 -14.26 4.08
N VAL A 138 -19.03 -13.59 3.53
CA VAL A 138 -19.16 -12.28 2.88
C VAL A 138 -18.67 -12.41 1.45
N GLU A 139 -19.52 -11.98 0.52
CA GLU A 139 -19.17 -11.80 -0.88
C GLU A 139 -19.01 -10.31 -1.14
N ALA A 140 -18.04 -9.95 -1.98
CA ALA A 140 -17.83 -8.58 -2.41
C ALA A 140 -17.49 -8.58 -3.89
N GLN A 141 -18.00 -7.58 -4.62
CA GLN A 141 -17.62 -7.36 -5.99
C GLN A 141 -16.19 -6.80 -6.03
N VAL A 142 -15.39 -7.27 -6.99
CA VAL A 142 -14.09 -6.67 -7.31
C VAL A 142 -14.21 -5.88 -8.60
N VAL A 143 -14.02 -4.57 -8.50
CA VAL A 143 -14.09 -3.62 -9.63
C VAL A 143 -12.70 -3.09 -9.97
N GLY A 144 -12.43 -2.87 -11.26
CA GLY A 144 -11.22 -2.18 -11.70
C GLY A 144 -11.41 -0.67 -11.75
N VAL A 145 -10.32 0.06 -12.00
CA VAL A 145 -10.38 1.48 -12.34
C VAL A 145 -10.39 1.65 -13.87
N ALA A 146 -11.20 2.57 -14.38
CA ALA A 146 -11.49 2.68 -15.81
C ALA A 146 -10.24 2.92 -16.67
N GLU A 147 -9.24 3.65 -16.18
CA GLU A 147 -8.03 3.96 -16.96
C GLU A 147 -7.05 2.79 -17.09
N ASP A 148 -7.23 1.71 -16.33
CA ASP A 148 -6.32 0.56 -16.33
C ASP A 148 -6.65 -0.47 -17.43
N GLU A 149 -7.79 -0.34 -18.11
CA GLU A 149 -8.19 -1.25 -19.18
C GLU A 149 -7.50 -0.92 -20.51
N PRO A 150 -7.05 -1.92 -21.31
CA PRO A 150 -7.10 -3.36 -21.06
C PRO A 150 -5.81 -3.94 -20.44
N THR A 151 -4.83 -3.10 -20.08
CA THR A 151 -3.45 -3.58 -19.81
C THR A 151 -3.12 -3.80 -18.33
N GLY A 152 -3.67 -2.98 -17.42
CA GLY A 152 -3.39 -2.99 -15.99
C GLY A 152 -2.02 -2.40 -15.65
N LEU A 153 -1.52 -1.52 -16.53
CA LEU A 153 -0.17 -0.96 -16.48
C LEU A 153 -0.20 0.54 -16.24
N HIS A 154 0.96 1.11 -15.94
CA HIS A 154 1.16 2.57 -15.84
C HIS A 154 0.37 3.31 -14.76
N TRP A 155 0.01 2.64 -13.68
CA TRP A 155 -0.73 3.25 -12.59
C TRP A 155 0.15 3.80 -11.45
N ARG A 156 1.37 3.28 -11.28
CA ARG A 156 2.19 3.48 -10.08
C ARG A 156 2.92 4.82 -10.09
N THR A 157 2.48 5.73 -9.22
CA THR A 157 3.00 7.11 -9.02
C THR A 157 4.17 7.17 -8.03
N ARG A 158 4.33 6.17 -7.16
CA ARG A 158 5.41 6.11 -6.15
C ARG A 158 6.25 4.85 -6.35
N ASN A 159 7.51 5.04 -6.72
CA ASN A 159 8.44 3.96 -7.07
C ASN A 159 9.68 4.04 -6.19
N ALA A 160 10.01 2.93 -5.52
CA ALA A 160 11.19 2.83 -4.67
C ALA A 160 12.15 1.80 -5.30
N PHE A 161 13.38 2.23 -5.56
CA PHE A 161 14.42 1.45 -6.19
C PHE A 161 15.56 1.23 -5.21
N SER A 162 16.06 0.01 -5.13
CA SER A 162 17.41 -0.23 -4.61
C SER A 162 18.44 0.30 -5.61
N VAL A 163 19.67 0.50 -5.16
CA VAL A 163 20.77 0.90 -6.02
C VAL A 163 21.88 -0.15 -5.94
N THR A 164 22.36 -0.61 -7.09
CA THR A 164 23.48 -1.56 -7.14
C THR A 164 24.79 -0.89 -6.73
N SER A 165 25.82 -1.69 -6.43
CA SER A 165 27.18 -1.19 -6.16
C SER A 165 27.78 -0.38 -7.34
N SER A 166 27.30 -0.62 -8.57
CA SER A 166 27.65 0.15 -9.76
C SER A 166 26.76 1.38 -10.00
N GLY A 167 25.93 1.76 -9.02
CA GLY A 167 25.06 2.94 -9.07
C GLY A 167 23.82 2.80 -9.96
N ARG A 168 23.39 1.58 -10.34
CA ARG A 168 22.21 1.39 -11.19
C ARG A 168 20.95 1.19 -10.35
N LEU A 169 19.83 1.76 -10.77
CA LEU A 169 18.52 1.46 -10.19
C LEU A 169 18.20 -0.02 -10.37
N ALA A 170 17.65 -0.62 -9.32
CA ALA A 170 17.41 -2.05 -9.24
C ALA A 170 16.19 -2.38 -8.37
N MET A 171 15.70 -3.61 -8.54
CA MET A 171 14.61 -4.17 -7.76
C MET A 171 15.07 -5.46 -7.08
N ASN A 172 14.55 -5.73 -5.89
CA ASN A 172 14.84 -6.97 -5.18
C ASN A 172 14.25 -8.18 -5.91
N VAL A 173 15.02 -9.26 -5.94
CA VAL A 173 14.49 -10.61 -6.12
C VAL A 173 13.45 -10.86 -5.03
N HIS A 174 12.34 -11.52 -5.38
CA HIS A 174 11.27 -11.77 -4.42
C HIS A 174 11.80 -12.44 -3.13
N ARG A 175 11.53 -11.82 -1.97
CA ARG A 175 12.00 -12.27 -0.64
C ARG A 175 13.52 -12.43 -0.50
N SER A 176 14.31 -11.69 -1.28
CA SER A 176 15.77 -11.71 -1.20
C SER A 176 16.39 -10.31 -1.17
N ALA A 177 17.54 -10.18 -0.52
CA ALA A 177 18.36 -8.96 -0.56
C ALA A 177 19.08 -8.78 -1.91
N THR A 178 19.13 -9.81 -2.75
CA THR A 178 19.69 -9.72 -4.09
C THR A 178 18.90 -8.73 -4.94
N VAL A 179 19.61 -7.81 -5.58
CA VAL A 179 19.02 -6.78 -6.45
C VAL A 179 19.32 -7.04 -7.92
N VAL A 180 18.37 -6.77 -8.79
CA VAL A 180 18.47 -6.91 -10.25
C VAL A 180 18.30 -5.53 -10.88
N PRO A 181 19.28 -5.04 -11.67
CA PRO A 181 19.16 -3.78 -12.38
C PRO A 181 17.91 -3.74 -13.25
N VAL A 182 17.23 -2.59 -13.25
CA VAL A 182 16.01 -2.39 -14.06
C VAL A 182 16.23 -1.28 -15.09
N ARG A 183 15.55 -1.40 -16.23
CA ARG A 183 15.51 -0.37 -17.28
C ARG A 183 14.11 0.17 -17.56
N ASN A 184 13.11 -0.37 -16.87
CA ASN A 184 11.73 0.06 -16.91
C ASN A 184 10.97 -0.55 -15.72
N ILE A 185 9.82 0.04 -15.39
CA ILE A 185 8.81 -0.53 -14.50
C ILE A 185 7.47 -0.44 -15.23
N PRO A 186 6.95 -1.52 -15.83
CA PRO A 186 5.70 -1.47 -16.60
C PRO A 186 4.49 -0.96 -15.81
N LEU A 187 4.48 -1.20 -14.48
CA LEU A 187 3.44 -0.69 -13.60
C LEU A 187 3.60 0.82 -13.31
N GLY A 188 4.79 1.40 -13.52
CA GLY A 188 5.08 2.81 -13.32
C GLY A 188 4.43 3.69 -14.38
N VAL A 189 3.93 4.85 -13.95
CA VAL A 189 3.37 5.87 -14.85
C VAL A 189 4.36 6.22 -15.96
N ARG A 190 3.87 6.51 -17.17
CA ARG A 190 4.74 6.78 -18.35
C ARG A 190 5.71 7.94 -18.14
N GLN A 191 5.33 8.92 -17.32
CA GLN A 191 6.20 10.04 -16.99
C GLN A 191 7.46 9.61 -16.24
N LEU A 192 7.42 8.53 -15.44
CA LEU A 192 8.62 7.94 -14.82
C LEU A 192 9.60 7.47 -15.91
N ASP A 193 9.08 6.78 -16.93
CA ASP A 193 9.92 6.24 -17.99
C ASP A 193 10.60 7.36 -18.79
N ALA A 194 9.89 8.48 -19.00
CA ALA A 194 10.40 9.65 -19.70
C ALA A 194 11.58 10.35 -18.99
N LEU A 195 11.79 10.10 -17.69
CA LEU A 195 12.91 10.67 -16.94
C LEU A 195 14.26 9.97 -17.21
N GLN A 196 14.23 8.76 -17.80
CA GLN A 196 15.42 7.96 -18.11
C GLN A 196 16.37 7.78 -16.91
N LEU A 197 15.83 7.66 -15.69
CA LEU A 197 16.64 7.58 -14.47
C LEU A 197 17.57 6.36 -14.44
N TRP A 198 17.25 5.30 -15.17
CA TRP A 198 18.09 4.09 -15.31
C TRP A 198 19.46 4.35 -15.95
N ASP A 199 19.58 5.42 -16.74
CA ASP A 199 20.85 5.79 -17.39
C ASP A 199 21.76 6.58 -16.44
N ILE A 200 21.23 7.07 -15.32
CA ILE A 200 21.95 7.86 -14.33
C ILE A 200 22.69 6.97 -13.33
N ASP A 201 23.93 7.36 -13.03
CA ASP A 201 24.75 6.72 -11.98
C ASP A 201 24.43 7.31 -10.60
N PHE A 202 23.82 6.50 -9.73
CA PHE A 202 23.49 6.81 -8.34
C PHE A 202 24.50 6.26 -7.33
N SER A 203 25.75 5.98 -7.73
CA SER A 203 26.80 5.51 -6.82
C SER A 203 26.83 6.29 -5.50
N GLY A 204 26.90 5.56 -4.38
CA GLY A 204 26.79 6.08 -3.01
C GLY A 204 25.37 6.11 -2.44
N ALA A 205 24.33 5.92 -3.26
CA ALA A 205 22.96 5.75 -2.80
C ALA A 205 22.69 4.29 -2.45
N GLY A 206 21.87 4.05 -1.42
CA GLY A 206 21.31 2.72 -1.15
C GLY A 206 19.92 2.56 -1.74
N ARG A 207 19.17 3.66 -1.84
CA ARG A 207 17.80 3.68 -2.34
C ARG A 207 17.47 5.00 -3.03
N VAL A 208 16.65 4.94 -4.07
CA VAL A 208 16.09 6.12 -4.74
C VAL A 208 14.57 5.96 -4.77
N GLU A 209 13.86 6.92 -4.21
CA GLU A 209 12.39 6.99 -4.31
C GLU A 209 12.00 8.08 -5.31
N VAL A 210 11.03 7.76 -6.16
CA VAL A 210 10.53 8.66 -7.20
C VAL A 210 9.03 8.79 -7.04
N ALA A 211 8.61 10.02 -6.83
CA ALA A 211 7.22 10.42 -6.71
C ALA A 211 6.84 11.21 -7.95
N THR A 212 6.03 10.60 -8.80
CA THR A 212 5.52 11.14 -10.06
C THR A 212 4.00 11.28 -9.90
N PRO A 213 3.45 12.50 -9.94
CA PRO A 213 2.05 12.72 -9.59
C PRO A 213 1.11 12.04 -10.60
N GLY A 214 -0.09 11.71 -10.15
CA GLY A 214 -1.13 11.18 -11.03
C GLY A 214 -1.61 12.23 -12.02
N HIS A 215 -1.75 13.47 -11.53
CA HIS A 215 -2.08 14.66 -12.30
C HIS A 215 -1.04 15.77 -12.07
N GLY A 216 -0.58 16.40 -13.14
CA GLY A 216 0.43 17.46 -13.10
C GLY A 216 1.82 16.99 -13.53
N GLU A 217 2.82 17.87 -13.40
CA GLU A 217 4.14 17.65 -14.00
C GLU A 217 5.30 17.67 -12.99
N GLU A 218 5.02 17.94 -11.71
CA GLU A 218 6.05 18.08 -10.68
C GLU A 218 6.50 16.74 -10.12
N VAL A 219 7.68 16.26 -10.54
CA VAL A 219 8.27 15.01 -10.02
C VAL A 219 9.18 15.32 -8.84
N LEU A 220 9.21 14.45 -7.84
CA LEU A 220 10.18 14.50 -6.75
C LEU A 220 11.02 13.22 -6.69
N VAL A 221 12.34 13.37 -6.79
CA VAL A 221 13.32 12.29 -6.61
C VAL A 221 14.00 12.45 -5.26
N VAL A 222 13.91 11.43 -4.41
CA VAL A 222 14.53 11.37 -3.09
C VAL A 222 15.65 10.33 -3.11
N ILE A 223 16.88 10.78 -2.92
CA ILE A 223 18.06 9.91 -2.84
C ILE A 223 18.34 9.62 -1.38
N PHE A 224 18.36 8.34 -1.00
CA PHE A 224 18.79 7.89 0.33
C PHE A 224 20.20 7.32 0.21
N PRO A 225 21.22 7.97 0.82
CA PRO A 225 22.59 7.48 0.80
C PRO A 225 22.71 6.10 1.48
N LEU A 226 23.76 5.36 1.16
CA LEU A 226 24.19 4.23 1.99
C LEU A 226 24.56 4.74 3.39
N ASP A 227 24.36 3.92 4.43
CA ASP A 227 24.68 4.31 5.82
C ASP A 227 26.13 4.77 5.99
N ALA A 228 27.07 4.08 5.34
CA ALA A 228 28.50 4.46 5.35
C ALA A 228 28.76 5.82 4.70
N VAL A 229 27.96 6.22 3.71
CA VAL A 229 28.03 7.54 3.07
C VAL A 229 27.38 8.59 3.97
N ALA A 230 26.19 8.32 4.50
CA ALA A 230 25.47 9.22 5.40
C ALA A 230 26.24 9.53 6.69
N ALA A 231 26.99 8.55 7.23
CA ALA A 231 27.78 8.71 8.45
C ALA A 231 29.06 9.54 8.27
N ASN A 232 29.53 9.78 7.04
CA ASN A 232 30.77 10.50 6.76
C ASN A 232 30.48 11.80 6.00
N LYS A 233 30.54 12.94 6.70
CA LYS A 233 30.22 14.27 6.15
C LYS A 233 30.99 14.60 4.86
N LYS A 234 32.30 14.33 4.80
CA LYS A 234 33.12 14.63 3.62
C LYS A 234 32.72 13.75 2.43
N LEU A 235 32.46 12.46 2.68
CA LEU A 235 32.01 11.52 1.65
C LEU A 235 30.59 11.88 1.15
N LEU A 236 29.70 12.25 2.07
CA LEU A 236 28.36 12.72 1.74
C LEU A 236 28.39 13.98 0.86
N GLU A 237 29.19 14.99 1.22
CA GLU A 237 29.37 16.21 0.42
C GLU A 237 29.90 15.91 -0.98
N GLN A 238 30.84 14.96 -1.10
CA GLN A 238 31.36 14.50 -2.39
C GLN A 238 30.26 13.86 -3.26
N HIS A 239 29.49 12.92 -2.71
CA HIS A 239 28.39 12.27 -3.45
C HIS A 239 27.27 13.25 -3.80
N ILE A 240 26.91 14.17 -2.90
CA ILE A 240 25.97 15.26 -3.19
C ILE A 240 26.43 16.07 -4.42
N GLY A 241 27.72 16.43 -4.49
CA GLY A 241 28.30 17.13 -5.63
C GLY A 241 28.22 16.32 -6.93
N GLN A 242 28.44 15.00 -6.86
CA GLN A 242 28.33 14.10 -8.01
C GLN A 242 26.88 13.96 -8.49
N TRP A 243 25.93 13.69 -7.59
CA TRP A 243 24.52 13.58 -7.94
C TRP A 243 23.98 14.88 -8.53
N ARG A 244 24.35 16.05 -7.95
CA ARG A 244 23.95 17.35 -8.49
C ARG A 244 24.41 17.54 -9.94
N LYS A 245 25.65 17.15 -10.28
CA LYS A 245 26.18 17.23 -11.65
C LYS A 245 25.45 16.27 -12.60
N ARG A 246 25.18 15.04 -12.15
CA ARG A 246 24.54 14.00 -12.97
C ARG A 246 23.07 14.27 -13.22
N LEU A 247 22.37 14.90 -12.27
CA LEU A 247 20.92 15.15 -12.35
C LEU A 247 20.58 16.55 -12.89
N ILE A 248 21.56 17.32 -13.36
CA ILE A 248 21.35 18.69 -13.85
C ILE A 248 20.50 18.74 -15.13
N HIS A 249 20.58 17.69 -15.96
CA HIS A 249 19.86 17.60 -17.23
C HIS A 249 18.37 17.23 -17.07
N LEU A 250 17.93 16.82 -15.87
CA LEU A 250 16.51 16.48 -15.67
C LEU A 250 15.61 17.72 -15.89
N PRO A 251 14.40 17.56 -16.46
CA PRO A 251 13.49 18.67 -16.76
C PRO A 251 13.26 19.58 -15.55
N SER A 252 13.07 20.89 -15.74
CA SER A 252 13.00 21.88 -14.65
C SER A 252 11.95 21.57 -13.56
N LYS A 253 10.86 20.89 -13.94
CA LYS A 253 9.78 20.46 -13.03
C LYS A 253 10.15 19.27 -12.13
N VAL A 254 11.33 18.66 -12.32
CA VAL A 254 11.85 17.62 -11.45
C VAL A 254 12.60 18.25 -10.27
N SER A 255 12.12 17.98 -9.07
CA SER A 255 12.77 18.28 -7.81
C SER A 255 13.64 17.12 -7.37
N VAL A 256 14.80 17.41 -6.76
CA VAL A 256 15.73 16.38 -6.28
C VAL A 256 16.20 16.75 -4.89
N VAL A 257 16.07 15.81 -3.96
CA VAL A 257 16.48 15.95 -2.57
C VAL A 257 17.26 14.72 -2.12
N VAL A 258 18.11 14.90 -1.11
CA VAL A 258 18.75 13.81 -0.39
C VAL A 258 18.08 13.68 0.97
N GLY A 259 17.58 12.48 1.27
CA GLY A 259 16.92 12.16 2.52
C GLY A 259 17.90 11.52 3.51
N LEU A 260 18.03 12.11 4.70
CA LEU A 260 18.87 11.59 5.78
C LEU A 260 17.99 11.23 6.98
N ARG A 261 18.14 9.99 7.47
CA ARG A 261 17.50 9.52 8.70
C ARG A 261 18.58 9.25 9.74
N SER A 262 18.50 9.91 10.89
CA SER A 262 19.37 9.63 12.03
C SER A 262 18.98 8.34 12.77
N GLN A 263 17.75 7.88 12.59
CA GLN A 263 17.19 6.65 13.14
C GLN A 263 16.20 6.03 12.15
N GLN A 264 16.05 4.70 12.16
CA GLN A 264 15.19 3.95 11.21
C GLN A 264 13.74 4.47 11.14
N PHE A 265 13.25 5.11 12.21
CA PHE A 265 11.92 5.74 12.31
C PHE A 265 11.97 7.22 12.75
N GLY A 266 13.15 7.84 12.67
CA GLY A 266 13.35 9.24 13.02
C GLY A 266 12.83 10.21 11.96
N PRO A 267 12.76 11.51 12.28
CA PRO A 267 12.40 12.53 11.31
C PRO A 267 13.35 12.51 10.12
N LEU A 268 12.82 12.68 8.91
CA LEU A 268 13.62 12.81 7.72
C LEU A 268 14.14 14.24 7.58
N GLU A 269 15.47 14.38 7.57
CA GLU A 269 16.10 15.62 7.12
C GLU A 269 16.26 15.58 5.59
N MET A 270 15.88 16.67 4.91
CA MET A 270 15.95 16.77 3.46
C MET A 270 16.96 17.83 3.03
N ILE A 271 18.04 17.41 2.37
CA ILE A 271 18.98 18.30 1.71
C ILE A 271 18.52 18.54 0.27
N ARG A 272 18.15 19.77 -0.03
CA ARG A 272 17.68 20.15 -1.37
C ARG A 272 18.85 20.22 -2.35
N LEU A 273 18.78 19.45 -3.43
CA LEU A 273 19.70 19.59 -4.57
C LEU A 273 19.16 20.56 -5.61
N ARG A 274 17.84 20.48 -5.90
CA ARG A 274 17.09 21.35 -6.82
C ARG A 274 15.59 21.27 -6.55
N GLY A 275 14.86 22.32 -6.92
CA GLY A 275 13.39 22.34 -6.85
C GLY A 275 12.83 22.37 -5.42
N ARG A 276 11.71 21.68 -5.20
CA ARG A 276 10.96 21.63 -3.93
C ARG A 276 11.31 20.37 -3.14
N THR A 277 10.81 20.29 -1.90
CA THR A 277 10.95 19.11 -1.02
C THR A 277 9.61 18.38 -0.83
N TRP A 278 8.64 18.75 -1.66
CA TRP A 278 7.25 18.33 -1.64
C TRP A 278 6.71 18.51 -3.07
N LEU A 279 5.61 17.83 -3.36
CA LEU A 279 4.86 17.96 -4.60
C LEU A 279 3.40 18.30 -4.30
N ASN A 280 2.68 18.73 -5.33
CA ASN A 280 1.23 18.84 -5.31
C ASN A 280 0.62 17.65 -6.05
N GLU A 281 -0.44 17.08 -5.49
CA GLU A 281 -1.37 16.19 -6.20
C GLU A 281 -2.71 16.90 -6.27
N VAL A 282 -3.36 16.84 -7.42
CA VAL A 282 -4.73 17.31 -7.58
C VAL A 282 -5.63 16.09 -7.53
N VAL A 283 -6.67 16.13 -6.70
CA VAL A 283 -7.72 15.12 -6.66
C VAL A 283 -8.99 15.79 -7.14
N GLU A 284 -9.38 15.45 -8.36
CA GLU A 284 -10.63 15.89 -8.97
C GLU A 284 -11.64 14.75 -8.85
N THR A 285 -12.87 15.08 -8.51
CA THR A 285 -13.99 14.14 -8.44
C THR A 285 -15.16 14.71 -9.23
N GLU A 286 -15.96 13.85 -9.85
CA GLU A 286 -17.15 14.31 -10.59
C GLU A 286 -18.23 14.90 -9.66
N LYS A 287 -18.33 14.42 -8.41
CA LYS A 287 -19.43 14.75 -7.48
C LYS A 287 -19.02 15.64 -6.29
N TYR A 288 -17.79 15.55 -5.82
CA TYR A 288 -17.34 16.15 -4.55
C TYR A 288 -16.35 17.30 -4.73
N GLY A 289 -16.18 17.80 -5.96
CA GLY A 289 -15.29 18.91 -6.28
C GLY A 289 -13.83 18.50 -6.45
N SER A 290 -12.92 19.47 -6.28
CA SER A 290 -11.49 19.31 -6.55
C SER A 290 -10.65 19.96 -5.44
N HIS A 291 -9.60 19.26 -5.01
CA HIS A 291 -8.65 19.75 -4.02
C HIS A 291 -7.21 19.50 -4.43
N THR A 292 -6.33 20.43 -4.06
CA THR A 292 -4.88 20.27 -4.20
C THR A 292 -4.26 19.90 -2.86
N PHE A 293 -3.50 18.81 -2.85
CA PHE A 293 -2.81 18.29 -1.68
C PHE A 293 -1.32 18.46 -1.81
N ARG A 294 -0.71 19.08 -0.80
CA ARG A 294 0.73 19.11 -0.65
C ARG A 294 1.21 17.85 0.07
N ILE A 295 2.16 17.15 -0.53
CA ILE A 295 2.74 15.92 0.02
C ILE A 295 4.26 16.05 0.06
N SER A 296 4.84 15.85 1.25
CA SER A 296 6.29 15.83 1.44
C SER A 296 6.92 14.60 0.78
N GLY A 297 8.21 14.67 0.43
CA GLY A 297 8.88 13.57 -0.28
C GLY A 297 8.89 12.21 0.42
N ASP A 298 8.71 12.18 1.73
CA ASP A 298 8.57 10.95 2.53
C ASP A 298 7.17 10.76 3.13
N GLY A 299 6.23 11.63 2.77
CA GLY A 299 4.84 11.51 3.16
C GLY A 299 4.17 10.36 2.42
N PHE A 300 3.33 9.60 3.12
CA PHE A 300 2.48 8.60 2.49
C PHE A 300 1.46 9.29 1.56
N TRP A 301 1.26 8.70 0.40
CA TRP A 301 0.18 9.03 -0.53
C TRP A 301 -0.21 7.78 -1.31
N GLN A 302 -1.43 7.75 -1.82
CA GLN A 302 -1.91 6.63 -2.63
C GLN A 302 -0.99 6.43 -3.84
N VAL A 303 -0.52 5.19 -4.03
CA VAL A 303 0.53 4.88 -5.02
C VAL A 303 -0.03 4.66 -6.42
N HIS A 304 -1.34 4.53 -6.56
CA HIS A 304 -2.03 4.45 -7.84
C HIS A 304 -2.55 5.85 -8.21
N ARG A 305 -2.36 6.27 -9.45
CA ARG A 305 -2.72 7.63 -9.93
C ARG A 305 -4.19 7.98 -9.69
N ASP A 306 -5.09 7.02 -9.89
CA ASP A 306 -6.54 7.22 -9.78
C ASP A 306 -7.11 6.79 -8.42
N ALA A 307 -6.26 6.27 -7.51
CA ALA A 307 -6.72 5.82 -6.20
C ALA A 307 -7.27 6.96 -5.32
N PRO A 308 -6.67 8.16 -5.26
CA PRO A 308 -7.24 9.25 -4.49
C PRO A 308 -8.69 9.57 -4.89
N GLU A 309 -8.95 9.74 -6.19
CA GLU A 309 -10.30 10.00 -6.70
C GLU A 309 -11.25 8.84 -6.41
N THR A 310 -10.84 7.61 -6.78
CA THR A 310 -11.65 6.39 -6.60
C THR A 310 -12.06 6.20 -5.14
N LEU A 311 -11.11 6.34 -4.22
CA LEU A 311 -11.36 6.16 -2.80
C LEU A 311 -12.16 7.31 -2.20
N VAL A 312 -11.92 8.56 -2.62
CA VAL A 312 -12.74 9.69 -2.17
C VAL A 312 -14.19 9.51 -2.60
N ASN A 313 -14.45 9.16 -3.86
CA ASN A 313 -15.81 8.90 -4.33
C ASN A 313 -16.46 7.78 -3.51
N ALA A 314 -15.80 6.63 -3.37
CA ALA A 314 -16.31 5.50 -2.62
C ALA A 314 -16.60 5.82 -1.14
N VAL A 315 -15.67 6.50 -0.46
CA VAL A 315 -15.81 6.86 0.95
C VAL A 315 -16.89 7.91 1.15
N MET A 316 -16.96 8.93 0.31
CA MET A 316 -17.95 10.00 0.43
C MET A 316 -19.37 9.52 0.09
N ASP A 317 -19.53 8.63 -0.90
CA ASP A 317 -20.80 7.96 -1.19
C ASP A 317 -21.23 7.07 -0.01
N ALA A 318 -20.30 6.29 0.54
CA ALA A 318 -20.56 5.43 1.70
C ALA A 318 -20.93 6.22 2.96
N LEU A 319 -20.19 7.29 3.26
CA LEU A 319 -20.45 8.15 4.42
C LEU A 319 -21.81 8.84 4.31
N ASP A 320 -22.22 9.26 3.11
CA ASP A 320 -23.42 10.08 2.87
C ASP A 320 -23.44 11.31 3.79
N VAL A 321 -22.37 12.09 3.70
CA VAL A 321 -22.07 13.21 4.60
C VAL A 321 -23.18 14.26 4.56
N GLN A 322 -23.69 14.63 5.74
CA GLN A 322 -24.71 15.67 5.92
C GLN A 322 -24.12 16.92 6.58
N PRO A 323 -24.65 18.12 6.26
CA PRO A 323 -24.26 19.35 6.96
C PRO A 323 -24.44 19.27 8.48
N GLY A 324 -23.50 19.84 9.23
CA GLY A 324 -23.52 19.90 10.70
C GLY A 324 -23.03 18.63 11.40
N GLN A 325 -22.67 17.56 10.68
CA GLN A 325 -22.18 16.33 11.29
C GLN A 325 -20.77 16.48 11.89
N VAL A 326 -20.50 15.65 12.89
CA VAL A 326 -19.17 15.43 13.46
C VAL A 326 -18.62 14.10 12.95
N ILE A 327 -17.59 14.15 12.13
CA ILE A 327 -17.00 12.97 11.50
C ILE A 327 -15.54 12.81 11.93
N ALA A 328 -15.17 11.61 12.39
CA ALA A 328 -13.79 11.28 12.70
C ALA A 328 -13.12 10.58 11.52
N ASP A 329 -12.01 11.14 11.03
CA ASP A 329 -11.13 10.54 10.04
C ASP A 329 -9.91 9.96 10.75
N LEU A 330 -9.94 8.66 11.00
CA LEU A 330 -8.91 7.93 11.74
C LEU A 330 -7.86 7.42 10.77
N TYR A 331 -6.59 7.59 11.14
CA TYR A 331 -5.46 7.34 10.24
C TYR A 331 -5.49 8.30 9.02
N GLY A 332 -5.91 9.54 9.25
CA GLY A 332 -6.22 10.51 8.19
C GLY A 332 -5.04 10.94 7.32
N GLY A 333 -3.80 10.52 7.64
CA GLY A 333 -2.64 10.73 6.79
C GLY A 333 -2.39 12.21 6.47
N ALA A 334 -2.36 12.55 5.19
CA ALA A 334 -2.23 13.93 4.70
C ALA A 334 -3.57 14.68 4.60
N GLY A 335 -4.66 14.11 5.11
CA GLY A 335 -6.00 14.69 5.15
C GLY A 335 -6.82 14.46 3.88
N LEU A 336 -6.59 13.37 3.14
CA LEU A 336 -7.28 13.08 1.87
C LEU A 336 -8.80 13.13 2.05
N PHE A 337 -9.37 12.23 2.88
CA PHE A 337 -10.81 12.22 3.14
C PHE A 337 -11.24 13.43 3.93
N SER A 338 -10.48 13.80 4.97
CA SER A 338 -10.77 14.97 5.83
C SER A 338 -11.12 16.24 5.05
N LYS A 339 -10.45 16.53 3.93
CA LYS A 339 -10.69 17.75 3.14
C LYS A 339 -12.06 17.71 2.45
N PHE A 340 -12.42 16.59 1.83
CA PHE A 340 -13.72 16.41 1.16
C PHE A 340 -14.87 16.27 2.17
N ILE A 341 -14.63 15.57 3.29
CA ILE A 341 -15.60 15.47 4.39
C ILE A 341 -15.92 16.87 4.93
N ALA A 342 -14.91 17.73 5.06
CA ALA A 342 -15.11 19.08 5.56
C ALA A 342 -16.04 19.91 4.66
N ASP A 343 -15.93 19.79 3.34
CA ASP A 343 -16.87 20.43 2.41
C ASP A 343 -18.30 19.92 2.62
N GLY A 344 -18.46 18.61 2.81
CA GLY A 344 -19.76 17.97 3.02
C GLY A 344 -20.45 18.37 4.33
N VAL A 345 -19.70 18.44 5.43
CA VAL A 345 -20.28 18.82 6.74
C VAL A 345 -20.54 20.33 6.87
N GLY A 346 -19.96 21.15 6.01
CA GLY A 346 -20.14 22.61 6.02
C GLY A 346 -19.51 23.31 7.23
N GLU A 347 -19.76 24.62 7.36
CA GLU A 347 -19.14 25.46 8.40
C GLU A 347 -19.60 25.14 9.83
N ASP A 348 -20.81 24.57 9.97
CA ASP A 348 -21.39 24.17 11.27
C ASP A 348 -20.99 22.75 11.69
N GLY A 349 -20.33 21.99 10.82
CA GLY A 349 -19.86 20.64 11.09
C GLY A 349 -18.48 20.59 11.73
N VAL A 350 -18.00 19.37 11.99
CA VAL A 350 -16.66 19.13 12.55
C VAL A 350 -16.01 17.90 11.92
N VAL A 351 -14.76 18.03 11.52
CA VAL A 351 -13.93 16.91 11.07
C VAL A 351 -12.74 16.73 12.02
N LEU A 352 -12.62 15.55 12.62
CA LEU A 352 -11.53 15.19 13.53
C LEU A 352 -10.54 14.26 12.81
N SER A 353 -9.47 14.84 12.26
CA SER A 353 -8.44 14.10 11.51
C SER A 353 -7.34 13.61 12.44
N VAL A 354 -7.30 12.30 12.73
CA VAL A 354 -6.37 11.69 13.69
C VAL A 354 -5.26 10.94 12.95
N GLU A 355 -4.01 11.33 13.19
CA GLU A 355 -2.85 10.75 12.53
C GLU A 355 -1.65 10.60 13.49
N ALA A 356 -1.03 9.42 13.51
CA ALA A 356 0.08 9.13 14.42
C ALA A 356 1.42 9.72 13.94
N SER A 357 1.68 9.70 12.64
CA SER A 357 2.91 10.17 12.01
C SER A 357 3.00 11.70 12.08
N PRO A 358 4.02 12.25 12.76
CA PRO A 358 4.22 13.70 12.80
C PRO A 358 4.43 14.31 11.41
N GLY A 359 4.99 13.54 10.45
CA GLY A 359 5.18 13.98 9.07
C GLY A 359 3.85 14.16 8.34
N ALA A 360 3.00 13.13 8.37
CA ALA A 360 1.69 13.16 7.74
C ALA A 360 0.78 14.22 8.38
N SER A 361 0.75 14.31 9.72
CA SER A 361 -0.01 15.38 10.41
C SER A 361 0.47 16.80 10.07
N ARG A 362 1.75 17.01 9.72
CA ARG A 362 2.22 18.32 9.24
C ARG A 362 1.68 18.64 7.85
N ASP A 363 1.55 17.63 6.98
CA ASP A 363 0.99 17.82 5.65
C ASP A 363 -0.52 18.01 5.72
N ALA A 364 -1.24 17.23 6.54
CA ALA A 364 -2.66 17.45 6.83
C ALA A 364 -2.94 18.88 7.32
N ARG A 365 -2.15 19.42 8.26
CA ARG A 365 -2.31 20.81 8.72
C ARG A 365 -2.12 21.86 7.62
N LYS A 366 -1.27 21.58 6.61
CA LYS A 366 -1.12 22.49 5.46
C LYS A 366 -2.30 22.36 4.51
N ASN A 367 -2.76 21.15 4.26
CA ASN A 367 -3.86 20.88 3.33
C ASN A 367 -5.22 21.37 3.88
N LEU A 368 -5.38 21.36 5.21
CA LEU A 368 -6.60 21.77 5.90
C LEU A 368 -6.50 23.18 6.52
N HIS A 369 -5.46 23.97 6.21
CA HIS A 369 -5.19 25.25 6.89
C HIS A 369 -6.30 26.31 6.72
N ASP A 370 -7.04 26.23 5.61
CA ASP A 370 -8.15 27.07 5.19
C ASP A 370 -9.52 26.49 5.59
N THR A 371 -9.53 25.29 6.16
CA THR A 371 -10.74 24.55 6.53
C THR A 371 -10.99 24.65 8.04
N LYS A 372 -11.82 25.61 8.45
CA LYS A 372 -12.03 25.95 9.88
C LYS A 372 -12.68 24.83 10.69
N GLN A 373 -13.51 24.02 10.04
CA GLN A 373 -14.23 22.89 10.62
C GLN A 373 -13.35 21.64 10.78
N ALA A 374 -12.13 21.61 10.23
CA ALA A 374 -11.25 20.45 10.28
C ALA A 374 -10.12 20.62 11.32
N PHE A 375 -10.03 19.67 12.25
CA PHE A 375 -9.07 19.68 13.36
C PHE A 375 -8.10 18.51 13.23
N VAL A 376 -6.81 18.82 13.01
CA VAL A 376 -5.75 17.81 12.88
C VAL A 376 -5.15 17.48 14.24
N ILE A 377 -5.28 16.22 14.64
CA ILE A 377 -4.83 15.68 15.93
C ILE A 377 -3.69 14.70 15.69
N ASN A 378 -2.49 15.05 16.15
CA ASN A 378 -1.34 14.15 16.04
C ASN A 378 -1.22 13.25 17.28
N GLY A 379 -1.39 11.94 17.09
CA GLY A 379 -1.32 10.96 18.17
C GLY A 379 -1.72 9.55 17.72
N LEU A 380 -1.41 8.54 18.55
CA LEU A 380 -1.88 7.18 18.30
C LEU A 380 -3.41 7.14 18.35
N THR A 381 -4.03 6.63 17.28
CA THR A 381 -5.49 6.58 17.10
C THR A 381 -6.20 6.02 18.33
N ASP A 382 -5.70 4.89 18.85
CA ASP A 382 -6.26 4.25 20.02
C ASP A 382 -6.26 5.22 21.23
N ARG A 383 -5.15 5.89 21.52
CA ARG A 383 -5.02 6.82 22.67
C ARG A 383 -5.93 8.03 22.53
N ILE A 384 -6.06 8.58 21.31
CA ILE A 384 -6.94 9.71 21.06
C ILE A 384 -8.40 9.34 21.30
N LEU A 385 -8.86 8.22 20.71
CA LEU A 385 -10.21 7.69 20.95
C LEU A 385 -10.45 7.41 22.44
N GLY A 386 -9.47 6.82 23.13
CA GLY A 386 -9.57 6.57 24.57
C GLY A 386 -9.73 7.86 25.37
N SER A 387 -9.09 8.95 24.92
CA SER A 387 -9.24 10.26 25.56
C SER A 387 -10.62 10.88 25.31
N TRP A 388 -11.22 10.66 24.14
CA TRP A 388 -12.57 11.12 23.83
C TRP A 388 -13.61 10.43 24.70
N VAL A 389 -13.48 9.11 24.88
CA VAL A 389 -14.35 8.33 25.77
C VAL A 389 -14.19 8.77 27.23
N GLN A 390 -12.96 9.02 27.69
CA GLN A 390 -12.69 9.37 29.10
C GLN A 390 -12.97 10.83 29.44
N ARG A 391 -12.89 11.75 28.46
CA ARG A 391 -12.97 13.21 28.65
C ARG A 391 -13.76 13.86 27.52
N PRO A 392 -15.07 13.57 27.37
CA PRO A 392 -15.89 14.09 26.27
C PRO A 392 -15.98 15.63 26.28
N HIS A 393 -15.96 16.27 27.46
CA HIS A 393 -15.99 17.73 27.63
C HIS A 393 -14.73 18.46 27.11
N ALA A 394 -13.66 17.75 26.74
CA ALA A 394 -12.43 18.39 26.30
C ALA A 394 -12.67 19.23 25.03
N PRO A 395 -12.19 20.48 24.92
CA PRO A 395 -12.48 21.35 23.77
C PRO A 395 -11.97 20.78 22.44
N ILE A 396 -12.74 20.96 21.37
CA ILE A 396 -12.36 20.55 20.00
C ILE A 396 -11.05 21.20 19.55
N ALA A 397 -10.83 22.48 19.89
CA ALA A 397 -9.56 23.18 19.60
C ALA A 397 -8.32 22.52 20.24
N LYS A 398 -8.51 21.63 21.22
CA LYS A 398 -7.46 20.82 21.86
C LYS A 398 -7.53 19.34 21.46
N GLY A 399 -8.32 19.01 20.43
CA GLY A 399 -8.53 17.66 19.94
C GLY A 399 -9.48 16.81 20.78
N GLY A 400 -10.38 17.43 21.57
CA GLY A 400 -11.48 16.74 22.26
C GLY A 400 -12.80 16.78 21.48
N LEU A 401 -13.92 16.43 22.13
CA LEU A 401 -15.24 16.40 21.51
C LEU A 401 -16.15 17.58 21.88
N ALA A 402 -15.83 18.35 22.93
CA ALA A 402 -16.69 19.40 23.48
C ALA A 402 -18.15 18.96 23.65
N ASP A 403 -18.35 17.74 24.18
CA ASP A 403 -19.65 17.09 24.37
C ASP A 403 -20.44 16.78 23.10
N GLN A 404 -19.85 17.01 21.92
CA GLN A 404 -20.45 16.58 20.67
C GLN A 404 -20.27 15.07 20.49
N ARG A 405 -21.29 14.45 19.91
CA ARG A 405 -21.26 13.06 19.52
C ARG A 405 -20.59 12.93 18.16
N VAL A 406 -19.78 11.88 17.96
CA VAL A 406 -19.27 11.52 16.64
C VAL A 406 -20.37 10.76 15.88
N ASP A 407 -20.84 11.31 14.78
CA ASP A 407 -21.92 10.73 13.97
C ASP A 407 -21.42 9.57 13.12
N SER A 408 -20.25 9.74 12.49
CA SER A 408 -19.64 8.74 11.61
C SER A 408 -18.13 8.66 11.79
N VAL A 409 -17.57 7.49 11.51
CA VAL A 409 -16.13 7.22 11.53
C VAL A 409 -15.69 6.71 10.18
N VAL A 410 -14.66 7.30 9.58
CA VAL A 410 -13.87 6.68 8.52
C VAL A 410 -12.53 6.23 9.10
N LEU A 411 -12.03 5.08 8.66
CA LEU A 411 -10.70 4.60 9.04
C LEU A 411 -9.98 3.93 7.88
N ASP A 412 -8.71 4.29 7.69
CA ASP A 412 -7.78 3.69 6.72
C ASP A 412 -6.48 3.22 7.43
N PRO A 413 -6.56 2.16 8.26
CA PRO A 413 -5.42 1.71 9.04
C PRO A 413 -4.30 1.10 8.20
N PRO A 414 -3.07 1.01 8.75
CA PRO A 414 -1.99 0.28 8.09
C PRO A 414 -2.33 -1.22 7.94
N ARG A 415 -1.54 -1.96 7.16
CA ARG A 415 -1.68 -3.43 6.93
C ARG A 415 -1.81 -4.31 8.19
N ALA A 416 -1.44 -3.79 9.36
CA ALA A 416 -1.65 -4.49 10.63
C ALA A 416 -3.12 -4.50 11.09
N GLY A 417 -3.97 -3.66 10.50
CA GLY A 417 -5.35 -3.35 10.92
C GLY A 417 -5.42 -2.30 12.02
N ALA A 418 -6.63 -1.93 12.39
CA ALA A 418 -6.95 -1.00 13.48
C ALA A 418 -6.67 -1.60 14.87
N GLY A 419 -6.85 -2.91 15.03
CA GLY A 419 -6.61 -3.62 16.29
C GLY A 419 -7.78 -3.54 17.27
N ARG A 420 -7.86 -4.53 18.18
CA ARG A 420 -9.02 -4.73 19.07
C ARG A 420 -9.32 -3.53 19.95
N ALA A 421 -8.28 -2.90 20.52
CA ALA A 421 -8.44 -1.73 21.38
C ALA A 421 -9.08 -0.55 20.63
N THR A 422 -8.68 -0.31 19.38
CA THR A 422 -9.25 0.73 18.52
C THR A 422 -10.71 0.41 18.19
N ILE A 423 -11.01 -0.83 17.75
CA ILE A 423 -12.37 -1.25 17.43
C ILE A 423 -13.31 -1.10 18.64
N THR A 424 -12.89 -1.53 19.84
CA THR A 424 -13.68 -1.35 21.06
C THR A 424 -13.93 0.13 21.36
N ARG A 425 -12.93 1.01 21.17
CA ARG A 425 -13.10 2.44 21.39
C ARG A 425 -14.00 3.11 20.35
N ILE A 426 -13.91 2.71 19.08
CA ILE A 426 -14.84 3.16 18.03
C ILE A 426 -16.29 2.79 18.40
N HIS A 427 -16.52 1.55 18.85
CA HIS A 427 -17.84 1.14 19.32
C HIS A 427 -18.35 2.01 20.48
N GLN A 428 -17.48 2.38 21.43
CA GLN A 428 -17.81 3.25 22.57
C GLN A 428 -18.17 4.69 22.17
N LEU A 429 -17.76 5.18 21.00
CA LEU A 429 -18.21 6.49 20.50
C LEU A 429 -19.69 6.51 20.11
N ALA A 430 -20.33 5.33 20.04
CA ALA A 430 -21.73 5.18 19.67
C ALA A 430 -22.11 5.83 18.32
N ALA A 431 -21.17 5.93 17.38
CA ALA A 431 -21.41 6.41 16.01
C ALA A 431 -22.49 5.57 15.28
N GLU A 432 -23.09 6.14 14.25
CA GLU A 432 -24.16 5.49 13.46
C GLU A 432 -23.64 4.77 12.24
N LYS A 433 -22.44 5.13 11.79
CA LYS A 433 -21.83 4.57 10.59
C LYS A 433 -20.32 4.47 10.75
N ILE A 434 -19.76 3.39 10.22
CA ILE A 434 -18.31 3.22 10.07
C ILE A 434 -18.02 2.90 8.60
N VAL A 435 -17.09 3.63 7.99
CA VAL A 435 -16.54 3.31 6.66
C VAL A 435 -15.09 2.88 6.84
N TYR A 436 -14.81 1.59 6.63
CA TYR A 436 -13.49 0.99 6.78
C TYR A 436 -12.85 0.84 5.39
N VAL A 437 -11.69 1.46 5.20
CA VAL A 437 -10.79 1.26 4.04
C VAL A 437 -9.62 0.34 4.45
N SER A 438 -9.29 -0.68 3.67
CA SER A 438 -8.13 -1.55 3.96
C SER A 438 -7.51 -2.15 2.71
N CYS A 439 -6.19 -2.21 2.73
CA CYS A 439 -5.37 -2.88 1.72
C CYS A 439 -4.98 -4.33 2.08
N ASP A 440 -5.37 -4.83 3.26
CA ASP A 440 -5.06 -6.19 3.72
C ASP A 440 -6.32 -6.96 4.19
N PRO A 441 -6.73 -8.03 3.48
CA PRO A 441 -7.96 -8.76 3.79
C PRO A 441 -7.87 -9.54 5.11
N ALA A 442 -6.68 -9.94 5.57
CA ALA A 442 -6.54 -10.75 6.77
C ALA A 442 -6.76 -9.94 8.06
N SER A 443 -6.11 -8.78 8.15
CA SER A 443 -6.33 -7.84 9.25
C SER A 443 -7.74 -7.25 9.20
N PHE A 444 -8.27 -6.93 8.02
CA PHE A 444 -9.65 -6.51 7.84
C PHE A 444 -10.66 -7.55 8.35
N ALA A 445 -10.52 -8.82 7.97
CA ALA A 445 -11.41 -9.89 8.41
C ALA A 445 -11.40 -10.06 9.95
N ARG A 446 -10.21 -9.96 10.57
CA ARG A 446 -10.06 -10.02 12.02
C ARG A 446 -10.74 -8.84 12.72
N ASP A 447 -10.54 -7.63 12.21
CA ASP A 447 -11.13 -6.43 12.80
C ASP A 447 -12.65 -6.40 12.61
N THR A 448 -13.13 -6.86 11.45
CA THR A 448 -14.55 -7.05 11.14
C THR A 448 -15.22 -8.02 12.11
N LYS A 449 -14.56 -9.13 12.44
CA LYS A 449 -15.05 -10.06 13.48
C LYS A 449 -15.28 -9.33 14.80
N TRP A 450 -14.34 -8.47 15.23
CA TRP A 450 -14.52 -7.70 16.46
C TRP A 450 -15.64 -6.67 16.35
N LEU A 451 -15.84 -6.03 15.20
CA LEU A 451 -17.00 -5.14 14.99
C LEU A 451 -18.32 -5.92 15.14
N VAL A 452 -18.42 -7.10 14.54
CA VAL A 452 -19.60 -7.98 14.65
C VAL A 452 -19.81 -8.45 16.09
N GLU A 453 -18.76 -8.79 16.83
CA GLU A 453 -18.84 -9.10 18.28
C GLU A 453 -19.44 -7.94 19.10
N HIS A 454 -19.27 -6.69 18.65
CA HIS A 454 -19.85 -5.50 19.28
C HIS A 454 -21.22 -5.11 18.69
N GLY A 455 -21.84 -5.95 17.85
CA GLY A 455 -23.17 -5.73 17.31
C GLY A 455 -23.25 -4.84 16.07
N TRP A 456 -22.13 -4.62 15.37
CA TRP A 456 -22.12 -4.00 14.04
C TRP A 456 -22.37 -5.04 12.94
N GLU A 457 -22.97 -4.63 11.84
CA GLU A 457 -23.17 -5.47 10.66
C GLU A 457 -22.61 -4.79 9.41
N ILE A 458 -22.11 -5.59 8.48
CA ILE A 458 -21.69 -5.11 7.15
C ILE A 458 -22.97 -4.71 6.40
N GLU A 459 -23.01 -3.47 5.93
CA GLU A 459 -24.05 -2.99 5.03
C GLU A 459 -23.67 -3.28 3.57
N GLU A 460 -22.46 -2.89 3.19
CA GLU A 460 -21.94 -3.08 1.83
C GLU A 460 -20.41 -3.21 1.87
N SER A 461 -19.86 -3.99 0.94
CA SER A 461 -18.41 -4.14 0.75
C SER A 461 -18.07 -4.19 -0.73
N THR A 462 -17.21 -3.26 -1.16
CA THR A 462 -16.69 -3.22 -2.54
C THR A 462 -15.18 -3.28 -2.49
N ILE A 463 -14.60 -4.11 -3.36
CA ILE A 463 -13.16 -4.26 -3.51
C ILE A 463 -12.74 -3.55 -4.80
N TYR A 464 -11.77 -2.67 -4.69
CA TYR A 464 -11.14 -1.96 -5.78
C TYR A 464 -9.80 -2.62 -6.13
N ASP A 465 -9.67 -2.99 -7.39
CA ASP A 465 -8.43 -3.47 -7.99
C ASP A 465 -7.52 -2.28 -8.34
N LEU A 466 -7.05 -1.56 -7.30
CA LEU A 466 -6.11 -0.44 -7.42
C LEU A 466 -4.65 -0.90 -7.64
N PHE A 467 -4.42 -2.20 -7.77
CA PHE A 467 -3.09 -2.76 -7.93
C PHE A 467 -3.12 -3.95 -8.91
N PRO A 468 -3.55 -3.74 -10.16
CA PRO A 468 -3.56 -4.80 -11.16
C PRO A 468 -2.14 -5.35 -11.37
N ASP A 469 -2.06 -6.61 -11.78
CA ASP A 469 -0.85 -7.45 -11.83
C ASP A 469 -0.20 -7.75 -10.47
N THR A 470 -0.82 -7.36 -9.36
CA THR A 470 -0.40 -7.76 -8.01
C THR A 470 -1.54 -8.47 -7.27
N PHE A 471 -1.22 -9.13 -6.17
CA PHE A 471 -2.24 -9.74 -5.29
C PHE A 471 -2.92 -8.71 -4.37
N HIS A 472 -2.44 -7.46 -4.32
CA HIS A 472 -3.01 -6.43 -3.47
C HIS A 472 -4.42 -6.08 -3.93
N MET A 473 -5.29 -5.79 -2.97
CA MET A 473 -6.66 -5.37 -3.19
C MET A 473 -7.00 -4.33 -2.14
N GLU A 474 -7.77 -3.32 -2.51
CA GLU A 474 -8.25 -2.29 -1.61
C GLU A 474 -9.73 -2.54 -1.36
N MET A 475 -10.21 -2.53 -0.13
CA MET A 475 -11.64 -2.66 0.16
C MET A 475 -12.17 -1.39 0.80
N VAL A 476 -13.42 -1.06 0.49
CA VAL A 476 -14.21 -0.06 1.20
C VAL A 476 -15.46 -0.76 1.70
N THR A 477 -15.67 -0.76 3.01
CA THR A 477 -16.81 -1.45 3.64
C THR A 477 -17.52 -0.54 4.62
N THR A 478 -18.83 -0.46 4.44
CA THR A 478 -19.73 0.29 5.31
C THR A 478 -20.30 -0.65 6.37
N PHE A 479 -20.28 -0.21 7.61
CA PHE A 479 -20.91 -0.88 8.73
C PHE A 479 -21.97 0.00 9.35
N ARG A 480 -23.07 -0.64 9.76
CA ARG A 480 -24.13 -0.01 10.55
C ARG A 480 -24.37 -0.78 11.85
N PRO A 481 -24.89 -0.12 12.90
CA PRO A 481 -25.35 -0.82 14.08
C PRO A 481 -26.48 -1.77 13.72
N SER A 482 -26.42 -3.01 14.21
CA SER A 482 -27.53 -3.96 14.12
C SER A 482 -28.77 -3.41 14.83
N ALA A 483 -29.96 -3.93 14.49
CA ALA A 483 -31.19 -3.57 15.18
C ALA A 483 -31.09 -3.76 16.70
N ALA A 484 -30.44 -4.84 17.15
CA ALA A 484 -30.20 -5.12 18.57
C ALA A 484 -29.28 -4.07 19.22
N LEU A 485 -28.19 -3.68 18.55
CA LEU A 485 -27.29 -2.63 19.05
C LEU A 485 -28.00 -1.28 19.15
N ARG A 486 -28.82 -0.91 18.15
CA ARG A 486 -29.62 0.33 18.20
C ARG A 486 -30.58 0.32 19.38
N GLN A 487 -31.30 -0.78 19.60
CA GLN A 487 -32.20 -0.92 20.73
C GLN A 487 -31.46 -0.75 22.06
N SER A 488 -30.32 -1.43 22.24
CA SER A 488 -29.54 -1.31 23.49
C SER A 488 -29.01 0.09 23.77
N ARG A 489 -28.79 0.91 22.73
CA ARG A 489 -28.35 2.30 22.87
C ARG A 489 -29.50 3.24 23.24
N ASN A 490 -30.71 2.94 22.80
CA ASN A 490 -31.89 3.73 23.15
C ASN A 490 -32.38 3.45 24.59
N ASP A 491 -32.07 2.25 25.11
CA ASP A 491 -32.46 1.81 26.44
C ASP A 491 -31.47 2.23 27.55
N ALA A 492 -30.29 2.74 27.18
CA ALA A 492 -29.21 3.16 28.08
C ALA A 492 -29.15 4.69 28.23
#